data_AF-A0A0C5X5T0-F1
#
_entry.id   AF-A0A0C5X5T0-F1
#
_cell.length_a   1.000
_cell.length_b   1.000
_cell.length_c   1.000
_cell.angle_alpha   90.00
_cell.angle_beta   90.00
_cell.angle_gamma   90.00
#
_symmetry.space_group_name_H-M   'P 1'
#
loop_
_entity.id
_entity.type
_entity.pdbx_description
1 polymer ?
#
loop_
_entity_poly.entity_id
_entity_poly.type
_entity_poly.pdbx_seq_one_letter_code
_entity_poly.pdbx_strand_id
1 'polypeptide(L)'
;MPVVGPISAGHLQAYVDASVPPAPQLGQIETMMGKLSIALPKREMSDEEANERLDLYWQALKRHALPDLQQAFMTLLRTCKFFPTIAEIEAAVAPIRGRRTRRLVAARLLLMKHQREWRPSGEPLTADEVRQLGSILADPMGHKAGEAA
;
A
#
# COMPACT_ATOMS: atom_id res chain seq x y z
N MET A 1 14.63 15.66 -5.23
CA MET A 1 14.27 14.31 -4.74
C MET A 1 15.56 13.63 -4.26
N PRO A 2 15.62 13.14 -3.01
CA PRO A 2 16.86 12.60 -2.43
C PRO A 2 17.29 11.28 -3.07
N VAL A 3 18.60 10.97 -3.05
CA VAL A 3 19.12 9.63 -3.34
C VAL A 3 19.00 8.81 -2.06
N VAL A 4 18.35 7.64 -2.13
CA VAL A 4 18.18 6.76 -0.97
C VAL A 4 19.39 5.85 -0.80
N GLY A 5 19.69 5.45 0.45
CA GLY A 5 20.73 4.46 0.75
C GLY A 5 20.27 3.02 0.48
N PRO A 6 21.18 2.03 0.59
CA PRO A 6 20.92 0.64 0.20
C PRO A 6 19.85 -0.05 1.06
N ILE A 7 19.75 0.25 2.36
CA ILE A 7 18.72 -0.30 3.25
C ILE A 7 17.33 0.16 2.80
N SER A 8 17.16 1.49 2.61
CA SER A 8 15.90 2.06 2.13
C SER A 8 15.55 1.57 0.72
N ALA A 9 16.54 1.40 -0.16
CA ALA A 9 16.33 0.79 -1.47
C ALA A 9 15.83 -0.65 -1.35
N GLY A 10 16.40 -1.47 -0.45
CA GLY A 10 15.90 -2.82 -0.17
C GLY A 10 14.44 -2.84 0.27
N HIS A 11 14.04 -1.95 1.19
CA HIS A 11 12.64 -1.83 1.60
C HIS A 11 11.71 -1.38 0.47
N LEU A 12 12.14 -0.42 -0.35
CA LEU A 12 11.36 0.03 -1.51
C LEU A 12 11.21 -1.06 -2.56
N GLN A 13 12.24 -1.87 -2.78
CA GLN A 13 12.19 -3.00 -3.71
C GLN A 13 11.19 -4.04 -3.22
N ALA A 14 11.30 -4.45 -1.95
CA ALA A 14 10.33 -5.36 -1.32
C ALA A 14 8.90 -4.83 -1.41
N TYR A 15 8.69 -3.52 -1.22
CA TYR A 15 7.39 -2.88 -1.38
C TYR A 15 6.88 -2.95 -2.84
N VAL A 16 7.74 -2.68 -3.82
CA VAL A 16 7.38 -2.76 -5.26
C VAL A 16 7.03 -4.19 -5.66
N ASP A 17 7.80 -5.17 -5.19
CA ASP A 17 7.59 -6.58 -5.53
C ASP A 17 6.30 -7.12 -4.90
N ALA A 18 5.97 -6.68 -3.69
CA ALA A 18 4.75 -7.07 -2.99
C ALA A 18 3.49 -6.30 -3.44
N SER A 19 3.60 -5.28 -4.30
CA SER A 19 2.49 -4.35 -4.58
C SER A 19 1.57 -4.77 -5.72
N VAL A 20 1.20 -6.06 -5.74
CA VAL A 20 0.09 -6.58 -6.54
C VAL A 20 -1.11 -6.83 -5.61
N PRO A 21 -2.15 -5.99 -5.66
CA PRO A 21 -3.32 -6.20 -4.81
C PRO A 21 -4.17 -7.37 -5.33
N PRO A 22 -4.88 -8.09 -4.45
CA PRO A 22 -5.76 -9.18 -4.85
C PRO A 22 -6.98 -8.65 -5.63
N ALA A 23 -7.40 -9.41 -6.62
CA ALA A 23 -8.68 -9.21 -7.30
C ALA A 23 -9.85 -9.63 -6.38
N PRO A 24 -11.03 -9.00 -6.51
CA PRO A 24 -12.21 -9.39 -5.77
C PRO A 24 -12.76 -10.73 -6.25
N GLN A 25 -13.43 -11.44 -5.35
CA GLN A 25 -14.26 -12.60 -5.65
C GLN A 25 -15.73 -12.20 -5.70
N LEU A 26 -16.56 -12.96 -6.43
CA LEU A 26 -18.00 -12.67 -6.58
C LEU A 26 -18.69 -12.49 -5.23
N GLY A 27 -18.51 -13.41 -4.28
CA GLY A 27 -19.13 -13.33 -2.95
C GLY A 27 -18.71 -12.11 -2.13
N GLN A 28 -17.55 -11.52 -2.41
CA GLN A 28 -17.13 -10.27 -1.78
C GLN A 28 -17.90 -9.07 -2.36
N ILE A 29 -18.14 -9.06 -3.67
CA ILE A 29 -18.96 -8.03 -4.32
C ILE A 29 -20.41 -8.14 -3.86
N GLU A 30 -20.95 -9.35 -3.83
CA GLU A 30 -22.28 -9.65 -3.29
C GLU A 30 -22.42 -9.13 -1.86
N THR A 31 -21.46 -9.43 -0.98
CA THR A 31 -21.45 -8.94 0.41
C THR A 31 -21.43 -7.41 0.47
N MET A 32 -20.62 -6.77 -0.36
CA MET A 32 -20.53 -5.30 -0.40
C MET A 32 -21.82 -4.65 -0.90
N MET A 33 -22.47 -5.23 -1.92
CA MET A 33 -23.78 -4.79 -2.41
C MET A 33 -24.88 -5.03 -1.37
N GLY A 34 -24.87 -6.17 -0.69
CA GLY A 34 -25.82 -6.49 0.38
C GLY A 34 -25.74 -5.46 1.52
N LYS A 35 -24.54 -5.05 1.92
CA LYS A 35 -24.36 -3.98 2.92
C LYS A 35 -24.96 -2.65 2.49
N LEU A 36 -24.80 -2.26 1.22
CA LEU A 36 -25.44 -1.06 0.68
C LEU A 36 -26.96 -1.19 0.66
N SER A 37 -27.50 -2.35 0.27
CA SER A 37 -28.94 -2.62 0.26
C SER A 37 -29.59 -2.56 1.65
N ILE A 38 -28.83 -2.88 2.71
CA ILE A 38 -29.30 -2.77 4.10
C ILE A 38 -29.28 -1.30 4.56
N ALA A 39 -28.22 -0.57 4.21
CA ALA A 39 -28.01 0.79 4.70
C ALA A 39 -28.79 1.87 3.93
N LEU A 40 -29.16 1.62 2.68
CA LEU A 40 -29.75 2.59 1.77
C LEU A 40 -31.19 2.23 1.41
N PRO A 41 -32.04 3.22 1.08
CA PRO A 41 -33.41 2.96 0.64
C PRO A 41 -33.45 1.96 -0.52
N LYS A 42 -34.17 0.85 -0.33
CA LYS A 42 -34.31 -0.22 -1.32
C LYS A 42 -35.54 0.02 -2.20
N ARG A 43 -35.40 -0.26 -3.49
CA ARG A 43 -36.53 -0.41 -4.42
C ARG A 43 -36.97 -1.88 -4.40
N GLU A 44 -38.26 -2.15 -4.37
CA GLU A 44 -38.78 -3.51 -4.60
C GLU A 44 -38.30 -4.01 -5.96
N MET A 45 -37.68 -5.18 -5.95
CA MET A 45 -37.13 -5.84 -7.12
C MET A 45 -37.34 -7.34 -6.97
N SER A 46 -37.56 -8.03 -8.08
CA SER A 46 -37.66 -9.49 -8.08
C SER A 46 -36.29 -10.13 -7.80
N ASP A 47 -36.29 -11.42 -7.48
CA ASP A 47 -35.05 -12.17 -7.29
C ASP A 47 -34.27 -12.29 -8.61
N GLU A 48 -34.95 -12.40 -9.76
CA GLU A 48 -34.29 -12.37 -11.07
C GLU A 48 -33.59 -11.02 -11.32
N GLU A 49 -34.28 -9.90 -11.07
CA GLU A 49 -33.70 -8.56 -11.24
C GLU A 49 -32.50 -8.33 -10.30
N ALA A 50 -32.56 -8.85 -9.07
CA ALA A 50 -31.46 -8.76 -8.11
C ALA A 50 -30.23 -9.53 -8.59
N ASN A 51 -30.42 -10.71 -9.19
CA ASN A 51 -29.34 -11.53 -9.74
C ASN A 51 -28.71 -10.87 -10.98
N GLU A 52 -29.52 -10.37 -11.91
CA GLU A 52 -29.00 -9.63 -13.08
C GLU A 52 -28.21 -8.39 -12.66
N ARG A 53 -28.69 -7.69 -11.63
CA ARG A 53 -27.97 -6.55 -11.06
C ARG A 53 -26.62 -6.99 -10.48
N LEU A 54 -26.57 -8.09 -9.73
CA LEU A 54 -25.33 -8.61 -9.18
C LEU A 54 -24.33 -8.94 -10.30
N ASP A 55 -24.78 -9.60 -11.35
CA ASP A 55 -23.95 -9.96 -12.51
C ASP A 55 -23.38 -8.73 -13.22
N LEU A 56 -24.19 -7.70 -13.44
CA LEU A 56 -23.75 -6.43 -14.02
C LEU A 56 -22.65 -5.77 -13.17
N TYR A 57 -22.84 -5.73 -11.86
CA TYR A 57 -21.86 -5.14 -10.95
C TYR A 57 -20.58 -5.99 -10.89
N TRP A 58 -20.70 -7.32 -10.87
CA TRP A 58 -19.56 -8.22 -10.96
C TRP A 58 -18.73 -7.96 -12.21
N GLN A 59 -19.36 -7.93 -13.39
CA GLN A 59 -18.67 -7.70 -14.65
C GLN A 59 -17.93 -6.36 -14.69
N ALA A 60 -18.53 -5.31 -14.14
CA ALA A 60 -17.92 -3.98 -14.10
C ALA A 60 -16.78 -3.87 -13.08
N LEU A 61 -16.93 -4.51 -11.92
CA LEU A 61 -16.06 -4.27 -10.76
C LEU A 61 -14.92 -5.29 -10.62
N LYS A 62 -15.00 -6.48 -11.25
CA LYS A 62 -14.00 -7.56 -11.13
C LYS A 62 -12.56 -7.17 -11.51
N ARG A 63 -12.40 -6.09 -12.29
CA ARG A 63 -11.10 -5.58 -12.73
C ARG A 63 -10.37 -4.71 -11.69
N HIS A 64 -11.07 -4.27 -10.65
CA HIS A 64 -10.46 -3.44 -9.61
C HIS A 64 -9.74 -4.29 -8.58
N ALA A 65 -8.87 -3.65 -7.81
CA ALA A 65 -8.32 -4.27 -6.62
C ALA A 65 -9.38 -4.34 -5.52
N LEU A 66 -9.50 -5.50 -4.86
CA LEU A 66 -10.37 -5.69 -3.71
C LEU A 66 -10.23 -4.60 -2.63
N PRO A 67 -9.02 -4.21 -2.16
CA PRO A 67 -8.89 -3.18 -1.13
C PRO A 67 -9.40 -1.80 -1.57
N ASP A 68 -9.30 -1.47 -2.87
CA ASP A 68 -9.82 -0.20 -3.38
C ASP A 68 -11.35 -0.21 -3.36
N LEU A 69 -11.96 -1.31 -3.78
CA LEU A 69 -13.40 -1.50 -3.75
C LEU A 69 -13.93 -1.42 -2.32
N GLN A 70 -13.33 -2.15 -1.37
CA GLN A 70 -13.77 -2.12 0.02
C GLN A 70 -13.77 -0.69 0.58
N GLN A 71 -12.69 0.06 0.33
CA GLN A 71 -12.61 1.45 0.79
C GLN A 71 -13.62 2.37 0.05
N ALA A 72 -13.87 2.14 -1.23
CA ALA A 72 -14.87 2.88 -1.99
C ALA A 72 -16.29 2.63 -1.46
N PHE A 73 -16.68 1.37 -1.23
CA PHE A 73 -17.98 1.02 -0.66
C PHE A 73 -18.17 1.60 0.74
N MET A 74 -17.14 1.59 1.59
CA MET A 74 -17.19 2.27 2.90
C MET A 74 -17.36 3.79 2.79
N THR A 75 -16.86 4.40 1.71
CA THR A 75 -17.06 5.82 1.44
C THR A 75 -18.51 6.06 1.01
N LEU A 76 -19.01 5.28 0.06
CA LEU A 76 -20.37 5.39 -0.47
C LEU A 76 -21.43 5.18 0.60
N LEU A 77 -21.22 4.25 1.54
CA LEU A 77 -22.09 4.04 2.70
C LEU A 77 -22.33 5.31 3.53
N ARG A 78 -21.39 6.25 3.54
CA ARG A 78 -21.47 7.50 4.31
C ARG A 78 -21.98 8.69 3.51
N THR A 79 -21.91 8.61 2.18
CA THR A 79 -22.13 9.78 1.31
C THR A 79 -23.33 9.63 0.38
N CYS A 80 -23.70 8.41 0.02
CA CYS A 80 -24.79 8.16 -0.92
C CYS A 80 -26.15 8.22 -0.22
N LYS A 81 -27.11 8.87 -0.87
CA LYS A 81 -28.51 8.91 -0.44
C LYS A 81 -29.32 7.76 -1.05
N PHE A 82 -28.90 7.27 -2.21
CA PHE A 82 -29.52 6.20 -2.97
C PHE A 82 -28.49 5.12 -3.27
N PHE A 83 -28.96 3.93 -3.67
CA PHE A 83 -28.05 2.87 -4.07
C PHE A 83 -27.15 3.34 -5.23
N PRO A 84 -25.82 3.29 -5.06
CA PRO A 84 -24.89 3.87 -6.02
C PRO A 84 -24.87 3.09 -7.34
N THR A 85 -24.82 3.82 -8.44
CA THR A 85 -24.57 3.32 -9.79
C THR A 85 -23.11 2.84 -9.93
N ILE A 86 -22.84 2.06 -10.98
CA ILE A 86 -21.47 1.64 -11.33
C ILE A 86 -20.56 2.87 -11.53
N ALA A 87 -21.07 3.94 -12.15
CA ALA A 87 -20.32 5.17 -12.37
C ALA A 87 -19.92 5.87 -11.05
N GLU A 88 -20.82 5.90 -10.06
CA GLU A 88 -20.51 6.45 -8.73
C GLU A 88 -19.47 5.59 -7.98
N ILE A 89 -19.54 4.26 -8.13
CA ILE A 89 -18.53 3.35 -7.58
C ILE A 89 -17.17 3.60 -8.22
N GLU A 90 -17.11 3.69 -9.55
CA GLU A 90 -15.89 4.01 -10.29
C GLU A 90 -15.30 5.35 -9.87
N ALA A 91 -16.14 6.37 -9.70
CA ALA A 91 -15.73 7.69 -9.22
C ALA A 91 -15.15 7.64 -7.80
N ALA A 92 -15.73 6.83 -6.90
CA ALA A 92 -15.21 6.62 -5.55
C ALA A 92 -13.89 5.83 -5.53
N VAL A 93 -13.73 4.85 -6.42
CA VAL A 93 -12.50 4.04 -6.55
C VAL A 93 -11.34 4.86 -7.11
N ALA A 94 -11.59 5.73 -8.08
CA ALA A 94 -10.55 6.49 -8.79
C ALA A 94 -9.52 7.21 -7.89
N PRO A 95 -9.91 8.02 -6.87
CA PRO A 95 -8.94 8.69 -5.99
C PRO A 95 -8.18 7.71 -5.08
N ILE A 96 -8.78 6.57 -4.70
CA ILE A 96 -8.14 5.54 -3.86
C ILE A 96 -7.04 4.85 -4.67
N ARG A 97 -7.40 4.35 -5.85
CA ARG A 97 -6.48 3.77 -6.82
C ARG A 97 -5.37 4.76 -7.16
N GLY A 98 -5.71 6.02 -7.43
CA GLY A 98 -4.76 7.08 -7.75
C GLY A 98 -3.70 7.30 -6.66
N ARG A 99 -4.09 7.30 -5.37
CA ARG A 99 -3.14 7.38 -4.25
C ARG A 99 -2.18 6.19 -4.22
N ARG A 100 -2.68 4.97 -4.40
CA ARG A 100 -1.82 3.76 -4.47
C ARG A 100 -0.85 3.84 -5.64
N THR A 101 -1.34 4.14 -6.84
CA THR A 101 -0.50 4.26 -8.04
C THR A 101 0.57 5.33 -7.87
N ARG A 102 0.25 6.49 -7.29
CA ARG A 102 1.23 7.55 -6.99
C ARG A 102 2.34 7.06 -6.05
N ARG A 103 2.00 6.33 -4.98
CA ARG A 103 2.99 5.77 -4.05
C ARG A 103 3.91 4.76 -4.75
N LEU A 104 3.34 3.88 -5.57
CA LEU A 104 4.11 2.90 -6.34
C LEU A 104 5.06 3.57 -7.34
N VAL A 105 4.58 4.57 -8.07
CA VAL A 105 5.41 5.35 -9.01
C VAL A 105 6.54 6.08 -8.27
N ALA A 106 6.24 6.71 -7.13
CA ALA A 106 7.25 7.37 -6.31
C ALA A 106 8.33 6.38 -5.81
N ALA A 107 7.93 5.20 -5.34
CA ALA A 107 8.86 4.15 -4.91
C ALA A 107 9.79 3.70 -6.05
N ARG A 108 9.21 3.42 -7.24
CA ARG A 108 9.99 3.04 -8.44
C ARG A 108 10.97 4.13 -8.86
N LEU A 109 10.55 5.39 -8.77
CA LEU A 109 11.39 6.53 -9.12
C LEU A 109 12.58 6.68 -8.16
N LEU A 110 12.37 6.48 -6.86
CA LEU A 110 13.44 6.49 -5.86
C LEU A 110 14.43 5.33 -6.06
N LEU A 111 13.94 4.13 -6.39
CA LEU A 111 14.77 2.98 -6.75
C LEU A 111 15.63 3.24 -7.99
N MET A 112 15.00 3.74 -9.06
CA MET A 112 15.72 4.11 -10.28
C MET A 112 16.82 5.14 -9.99
N LYS A 113 16.53 6.11 -9.11
CA LYS A 113 17.50 7.12 -8.70
C LYS A 113 18.67 6.50 -7.90
N HIS A 114 18.37 5.62 -6.95
CA HIS A 114 19.39 4.88 -6.20
C HIS A 114 20.32 4.11 -7.14
N GLN A 115 19.76 3.33 -8.07
CA GLN A 115 20.55 2.53 -9.02
C GLN A 115 21.49 3.36 -9.91
N ARG A 116 21.10 4.60 -10.23
CA ARG A 116 21.87 5.49 -11.11
C ARG A 116 22.90 6.34 -10.38
N GLU A 117 22.51 6.90 -9.24
CA GLU A 117 23.24 8.01 -8.60
C GLU A 117 23.88 7.62 -7.27
N TRP A 118 23.44 6.52 -6.64
CA TRP A 118 24.01 6.12 -5.37
C TRP A 118 25.46 5.66 -5.54
N ARG A 119 26.32 6.20 -4.70
CA ARG A 119 27.69 5.77 -4.50
C ARG A 119 27.87 5.48 -3.01
N PRO A 120 28.62 4.44 -2.62
CA PRO A 120 29.01 4.30 -1.22
C PRO A 120 29.80 5.55 -0.82
N SER A 121 29.28 6.28 0.16
CA SER A 121 29.94 7.45 0.70
C SER A 121 30.97 7.00 1.75
N GLY A 122 32.25 7.25 1.47
CA GLY A 122 33.38 6.93 2.34
C GLY A 122 34.37 5.96 1.70
N GLU A 123 35.66 6.12 2.02
CA GLU A 123 36.62 5.04 1.81
C GLU A 123 36.22 3.86 2.70
N PRO A 124 36.31 2.61 2.20
CA PRO A 124 36.13 1.46 3.06
C PRO A 124 37.16 1.54 4.19
N LEU A 125 36.71 1.41 5.44
CA LEU A 125 37.59 1.39 6.60
C LEU A 125 38.70 0.36 6.37
N THR A 126 39.93 0.78 6.61
CA THR A 126 41.09 -0.10 6.59
C THR A 126 40.93 -1.21 7.64
N ALA A 127 41.64 -2.32 7.46
CA ALA A 127 41.56 -3.46 8.38
C ALA A 127 41.86 -3.06 9.84
N ASP A 128 42.73 -2.07 10.04
CA ASP A 128 43.07 -1.56 11.36
C ASP A 128 41.94 -0.68 11.94
N GLU A 129 41.29 0.16 11.14
CA GLU A 129 40.14 0.94 11.58
C GLU A 129 38.94 0.05 11.92
N VAL A 130 38.71 -1.03 11.19
CA VAL A 130 37.67 -2.03 11.52
C VAL A 130 37.97 -2.69 12.87
N ARG A 131 39.24 -3.03 13.14
CA ARG A 131 39.66 -3.62 14.42
C ARG A 131 39.44 -2.64 15.58
N GLN A 132 39.76 -1.37 15.36
CA GLN A 132 39.62 -0.30 16.36
C GLN A 132 38.15 0.04 16.63
N LEU A 133 37.30 0.05 15.59
CA LEU A 133 35.86 0.23 15.74
C LEU A 133 35.24 -0.95 16.51
N GLY A 134 35.71 -2.17 16.23
CA GLY A 134 35.30 -3.38 16.95
C GLY A 134 35.62 -3.32 18.44
N SER A 135 36.80 -2.82 18.83
CA SER A 135 37.14 -2.67 20.25
C SER A 135 36.32 -1.58 20.95
N ILE A 136 36.01 -0.48 20.27
CA ILE A 136 35.16 0.61 20.81
C ILE A 136 33.71 0.15 20.99
N LEU A 137 33.17 -0.62 20.04
CA LEU A 137 31.80 -1.13 20.12
C LEU A 137 31.65 -2.29 21.11
N ALA A 138 32.71 -3.05 21.36
CA ALA A 138 32.73 -4.12 22.35
C ALA A 138 32.85 -3.61 23.81
N ASP A 139 33.37 -2.39 24.01
CA ASP A 139 33.39 -1.70 25.30
C ASP A 139 32.80 -0.27 25.17
N PRO A 140 31.46 -0.14 25.06
CA PRO A 140 30.80 1.13 24.83
C PRO A 140 30.88 2.11 26.02
N MET A 141 31.40 1.64 27.15
CA MET A 141 31.54 2.37 28.41
C MET A 141 32.95 2.15 28.95
N GLY A 142 33.98 2.49 28.16
CA GLY A 142 35.38 2.34 28.55
C GLY A 142 35.63 2.77 29.99
N HIS A 143 35.65 1.81 30.90
CA HIS A 143 35.91 2.04 32.31
C HIS A 143 37.40 2.34 32.44
N LYS A 144 37.76 3.62 32.29
CA LYS A 144 38.79 4.18 33.15
C LYS A 144 38.18 4.35 34.54
N ALA A 145 38.19 3.29 35.34
CA ALA A 145 38.35 3.45 36.79
C ALA A 145 39.86 3.76 37.00
N GLY A 146 40.21 5.04 37.13
CA GLY A 146 40.80 5.61 38.36
C GLY A 146 42.06 4.86 38.78
N GLU A 147 43.29 5.36 38.59
CA GLU A 147 43.85 6.52 39.32
C GLU A 147 43.03 6.90 40.56
N ALA A 148 43.25 6.19 41.66
CA ALA A 148 43.42 6.73 43.02
C ALA A 148 43.58 5.59 44.04
N ALA A 149 44.83 5.35 44.47
CA ALA A 149 45.29 5.03 45.83
C ALA A 149 46.69 4.41 45.77
#